data_AF-A0A941IN07-F1
#
_entry.id   AF-A0A941IN07-F1
#
_cell.length_a   1.000
_cell.length_b   1.000
_cell.length_c   1.000
_cell.angle_alpha   90.00
_cell.angle_beta   90.00
_cell.angle_gamma   90.00
#
_symmetry.space_group_name_H-M   'P 1'
#
loop_
_entity.id
_entity.type
_entity.pdbx_description
1 polymer ?
#
loop_
_entity_poly.entity_id
_entity_poly.type
_entity_poly.pdbx_seq_one_letter_code
_entity_poly.pdbx_strand_id
1 'polypeptide(L)'
;WKRKGGLQKYHAKLVDGMLARGYEREYAERVFQQIHGFSEYGFPESHAASFALLVYASSWIKRHHPAAFLAAILNSQPMGFYSPSQLVQDARRHGVTVRPPDVLHSGWDCTLEDLPHAPAVRLGLRLVNGLGKAAAERIEAARAERP
;
A
#
# COMPACT_ATOMS: atom_id res chain seq x y z
N TRP A 1 1.11 3.44 -30.15
CA TRP A 1 -0.07 4.32 -30.05
C TRP A 1 0.39 5.67 -29.47
N LYS A 2 0.87 6.60 -30.31
CA LYS A 2 1.20 7.98 -29.88
C LYS A 2 0.50 8.92 -30.86
N ARG A 3 -0.67 9.43 -30.48
CA ARG A 3 -1.30 10.55 -31.21
C ARG A 3 -0.51 11.82 -30.85
N LYS A 4 0.43 12.20 -31.72
CA LYS A 4 1.01 13.55 -31.78
C LYS A 4 -0.08 14.52 -32.24
N GLY A 5 -0.91 15.04 -31.35
CA GLY A 5 -1.93 15.97 -31.80
C GLY A 5 -2.89 16.38 -30.70
N GLY A 6 -2.69 17.57 -30.17
CA GLY A 6 -3.69 18.16 -29.28
C GLY A 6 -3.43 19.62 -28.96
N LEU A 7 -2.20 19.98 -28.60
CA LEU A 7 -1.95 21.31 -28.04
C LEU A 7 -1.67 22.39 -29.08
N GLN A 8 -1.02 22.05 -30.21
CA GLN A 8 -0.64 23.01 -31.25
C GLN A 8 -1.84 23.81 -31.82
N LYS A 9 -3.00 23.15 -31.96
CA LYS A 9 -4.24 23.81 -32.41
C LYS A 9 -4.79 24.86 -31.43
N TYR A 10 -4.33 24.87 -30.18
CA TYR A 10 -4.70 25.85 -29.16
C TYR A 10 -3.65 26.96 -28.98
N HIS A 11 -2.56 26.95 -29.74
CA HIS A 11 -1.47 27.95 -29.64
C HIS A 11 -1.99 29.38 -29.74
N ALA A 12 -2.63 29.72 -30.87
CA ALA A 12 -3.18 31.06 -31.10
C ALA A 12 -4.16 31.47 -30.00
N LYS A 13 -5.08 30.57 -29.61
CA LYS A 13 -6.05 30.85 -28.55
C LYS A 13 -5.39 31.17 -27.20
N LEU A 14 -4.30 30.50 -26.85
CA LEU A 14 -3.57 30.75 -25.61
C LEU A 14 -2.76 32.04 -25.70
N VAL A 15 -1.96 32.21 -26.75
CA VAL A 15 -1.07 33.36 -26.93
C VAL A 15 -1.88 34.65 -27.06
N ASP A 16 -2.87 34.68 -27.94
CA ASP A 16 -3.72 35.86 -28.15
C ASP A 16 -4.52 36.21 -26.89
N GLY A 17 -4.99 35.19 -26.16
CA GLY A 17 -5.67 35.38 -24.87
C GLY A 17 -4.78 35.97 -23.79
N MET A 18 -3.48 35.66 -23.80
CA MET A 18 -2.48 36.26 -22.90
C MET A 18 -2.13 37.70 -23.34
N LEU A 19 -1.94 37.94 -24.64
CA LEU A 19 -1.69 39.28 -25.17
C LEU A 19 -2.84 40.25 -24.82
N ALA A 20 -4.10 39.80 -24.97
CA ALA A 20 -5.27 40.59 -24.62
C ALA A 20 -5.37 40.92 -23.11
N ARG A 21 -4.65 40.19 -22.26
CA ARG A 21 -4.54 40.44 -20.81
C ARG A 21 -3.29 41.25 -20.43
N GLY A 22 -2.54 41.75 -21.41
CA GLY A 22 -1.36 42.60 -21.21
C GLY A 22 -0.06 41.84 -20.97
N TYR A 23 0.00 40.53 -21.26
CA TYR A 23 1.27 39.78 -21.20
C TYR A 23 2.10 39.99 -22.47
N GLU A 24 3.43 40.01 -22.31
CA GLU A 24 4.37 40.05 -23.43
C GLU A 24 4.31 38.78 -24.29
N ARG A 25 4.47 38.93 -25.62
CA ARG A 25 4.45 37.80 -26.56
C ARG A 25 5.49 36.75 -26.22
N GLU A 26 6.72 37.18 -25.92
CA GLU A 26 7.82 36.27 -25.56
C GLU A 26 7.45 35.42 -24.33
N TYR A 27 6.79 36.02 -23.33
CA TYR A 27 6.34 35.30 -22.16
C TYR A 27 5.26 34.27 -22.49
N ALA A 28 4.26 34.65 -23.29
CA ALA A 28 3.19 33.74 -23.72
C ALA A 28 3.72 32.54 -24.51
N GLU A 29 4.67 32.75 -25.41
CA GLU A 29 5.33 31.70 -26.18
C GLU A 29 6.10 30.73 -25.27
N ARG A 30 6.85 31.24 -24.28
CA ARG A 30 7.55 30.40 -23.30
C ARG A 30 6.58 29.53 -22.50
N VAL A 31 5.46 30.07 -22.04
CA VAL A 31 4.42 29.30 -21.32
C VAL A 31 3.83 28.20 -22.20
N PHE A 32 3.51 28.50 -23.47
CA PHE A 32 3.02 27.50 -24.40
C PHE A 32 4.03 26.34 -24.58
N GLN A 33 5.32 26.65 -24.76
CA GLN A 33 6.36 25.63 -24.90
C GLN A 33 6.51 24.76 -23.65
N GLN A 34 6.37 25.34 -22.45
CA GLN A 34 6.35 24.56 -21.21
C GLN A 34 5.18 23.58 -21.17
N ILE A 35 3.95 24.05 -21.44
CA ILE A 35 2.76 23.18 -21.46
C ILE A 35 2.91 22.08 -22.52
N HIS A 36 3.46 22.41 -23.70
CA HIS A 36 3.74 21.45 -24.76
C HIS A 36 4.70 20.36 -24.29
N GLY A 37 5.81 20.75 -23.64
CA GLY A 37 6.76 19.79 -23.06
C GLY A 37 6.15 18.91 -21.96
N PHE A 38 5.32 19.48 -21.08
CA PHE A 38 4.65 18.74 -20.01
C PHE A 38 3.55 17.79 -20.50
N SER A 39 2.95 18.06 -21.67
CA SER A 39 1.83 17.25 -22.18
C SER A 39 2.20 15.79 -22.47
N GLU A 40 3.48 15.47 -22.63
CA GLU A 40 3.96 14.10 -22.82
C GLU A 40 4.15 13.31 -21.51
N TYR A 41 4.27 14.00 -20.37
CA TYR A 41 4.57 13.40 -19.05
C TYR A 41 3.56 13.78 -17.96
N GLY A 42 2.51 14.53 -18.29
CA GLY A 42 1.48 14.93 -17.37
C GLY A 42 0.72 13.71 -16.81
N PHE A 43 0.52 13.70 -15.49
CA PHE A 43 -0.22 12.64 -14.79
C PHE A 43 -1.49 13.23 -14.16
N PRO A 44 -2.63 12.52 -14.16
CA PRO A 44 -3.85 13.02 -13.54
C PRO A 44 -3.68 13.18 -12.03
N GLU A 45 -3.74 14.42 -11.54
CA GLU A 45 -3.56 14.74 -10.13
C GLU A 45 -4.58 14.01 -9.23
N SER A 46 -5.85 13.94 -9.64
CA SER A 46 -6.89 13.24 -8.87
C SER A 46 -6.61 11.75 -8.67
N HIS A 47 -6.00 11.10 -9.68
CA HIS A 47 -5.57 9.71 -9.59
C HIS A 47 -4.33 9.56 -8.70
N ALA A 48 -3.36 10.46 -8.81
CA ALA A 48 -2.19 10.45 -7.93
C ALA A 48 -2.59 10.65 -6.46
N ALA A 49 -3.47 11.62 -6.19
CA ALA A 49 -3.92 11.97 -4.85
C ALA A 49 -4.67 10.82 -4.16
N SER A 50 -5.56 10.13 -4.89
CA SER A 50 -6.32 9.01 -4.31
C SER A 50 -5.42 7.84 -3.90
N PHE A 51 -4.43 7.48 -4.73
CA PHE A 51 -3.46 6.46 -4.36
C PHE A 51 -2.49 6.91 -3.27
N ALA A 52 -2.05 8.17 -3.30
CA ALA A 52 -1.17 8.73 -2.27
C ALA A 52 -1.78 8.63 -0.87
N LEU A 53 -3.09 8.84 -0.74
CA LEU A 53 -3.80 8.70 0.52
C LEU A 53 -3.72 7.26 1.07
N LEU A 54 -3.92 6.25 0.23
CA LEU A 54 -3.82 4.84 0.62
C LEU A 54 -2.39 4.48 1.04
N VAL A 55 -1.39 4.95 0.30
CA VAL A 55 0.04 4.73 0.63
C VAL A 55 0.38 5.40 1.96
N TYR A 56 -0.08 6.63 2.17
CA TYR A 56 0.17 7.36 3.41
C TYR A 56 -0.46 6.65 4.62
N ALA A 57 -1.74 6.29 4.53
CA ALA A 57 -2.43 5.58 5.60
C ALA A 57 -1.74 4.24 5.92
N SER A 58 -1.38 3.45 4.90
CA SER A 58 -0.68 2.18 5.08
C SER A 58 0.70 2.37 5.72
N SER A 59 1.44 3.40 5.29
CA SER A 59 2.78 3.71 5.83
C SER A 59 2.71 4.21 7.27
N TRP A 60 1.67 4.98 7.62
CA TRP A 60 1.43 5.44 8.98
C TRP A 60 1.17 4.24 9.91
N ILE A 61 0.32 3.30 9.50
CA ILE A 61 0.06 2.07 10.26
C ILE A 61 1.35 1.24 10.37
N LYS A 62 2.12 1.07 9.28
CA LYS A 62 3.40 0.35 9.33
C LYS A 62 4.39 0.99 10.31
N ARG A 63 4.43 2.33 10.39
CA ARG A 63 5.34 3.08 11.27
C ARG A 63 4.93 3.01 12.73
N HIS A 64 3.64 3.19 13.03
CA HIS A 64 3.14 3.35 14.40
C HIS A 64 2.59 2.06 15.01
N HIS A 65 2.10 1.13 14.19
CA HIS A 65 1.53 -0.16 14.61
C HIS A 65 2.07 -1.32 13.76
N PRO A 66 3.40 -1.55 13.73
CA PRO A 66 4.03 -2.52 12.83
C PRO A 66 3.57 -3.97 13.05
N ALA A 67 3.24 -4.35 14.29
CA ALA A 67 2.71 -5.67 14.62
C ALA A 67 1.31 -5.89 14.01
N ALA A 68 0.40 -4.92 14.18
CA ALA A 68 -0.94 -4.96 13.59
C ALA A 68 -0.86 -4.96 12.06
N PHE A 69 0.03 -4.13 11.49
CA PHE A 69 0.30 -4.10 10.05
C PHE A 69 0.72 -5.47 9.52
N LEU A 70 1.68 -6.13 10.17
CA LEU A 70 2.13 -7.47 9.80
C LEU A 70 0.98 -8.49 9.86
N ALA A 71 0.26 -8.55 10.98
CA ALA A 71 -0.83 -9.50 11.16
C ALA A 71 -1.92 -9.32 10.09
N ALA A 72 -2.33 -8.07 9.83
CA ALA A 72 -3.31 -7.76 8.80
C ALA A 72 -2.84 -8.19 7.40
N ILE A 73 -1.59 -7.83 7.02
CA ILE A 73 -1.03 -8.20 5.72
C ILE A 73 -0.90 -9.73 5.56
N LEU A 74 -0.50 -10.45 6.59
CA LEU A 74 -0.43 -11.92 6.55
C LEU A 74 -1.83 -12.53 6.38
N ASN A 75 -2.83 -11.96 7.04
CA ASN A 75 -4.20 -12.44 6.98
C ASN A 75 -4.91 -12.11 5.65
N SER A 76 -4.46 -11.08 4.93
CA SER A 76 -4.97 -10.71 3.60
C SER A 76 -4.31 -11.47 2.44
N GLN A 77 -3.36 -12.37 2.69
CA GLN A 77 -2.73 -13.18 1.63
C GLN A 77 -3.74 -14.11 0.93
N PRO A 78 -3.58 -14.36 -0.40
CA PRO A 78 -2.46 -13.94 -1.26
C PRO A 78 -2.58 -12.50 -1.79
N MET A 79 -1.50 -11.71 -1.73
CA MET A 79 -1.47 -10.32 -2.23
C MET A 79 -0.44 -10.06 -3.35
N GLY A 80 0.16 -11.10 -3.93
CA GLY A 80 0.92 -11.03 -5.19
C GLY A 80 2.32 -10.40 -5.15
N PHE A 81 2.70 -9.66 -4.10
CA PHE A 81 3.97 -8.90 -4.09
C PHE A 81 5.07 -9.47 -3.18
N TYR A 82 4.72 -10.00 -2.01
CA TYR A 82 5.70 -10.46 -1.01
C TYR A 82 5.26 -11.80 -0.40
N SER A 83 6.22 -12.70 -0.19
CA SER A 83 5.95 -13.94 0.53
C SER A 83 5.70 -13.68 2.03
N PRO A 84 4.94 -14.55 2.72
CA PRO A 84 4.80 -14.47 4.18
C PRO A 84 6.16 -14.44 4.91
N SER A 85 7.16 -15.17 4.41
CA SER A 85 8.50 -15.19 5.02
C SER A 85 9.23 -13.85 4.90
N GLN A 86 9.12 -13.17 3.76
CA GLN A 86 9.72 -11.83 3.58
C GLN A 86 9.08 -10.82 4.52
N LEU A 87 7.75 -10.86 4.67
CA LEU A 87 7.01 -9.97 5.56
C LEU A 87 7.40 -10.17 7.04
N VAL A 88 7.50 -11.43 7.48
CA VAL A 88 7.92 -11.76 8.85
C VAL A 88 9.37 -11.31 9.11
N GLN A 89 10.27 -11.49 8.15
CA GLN A 89 11.66 -11.04 8.28
C GLN A 89 11.76 -9.52 8.34
N ASP A 90 11.02 -8.79 7.49
CA ASP A 90 10.97 -7.33 7.52
C ASP A 90 10.49 -6.82 8.88
N ALA A 91 9.37 -7.36 9.38
CA ALA A 91 8.83 -6.95 10.67
C ALA A 91 9.79 -7.22 11.84
N ARG A 92 10.47 -8.38 11.85
CA ARG A 92 11.51 -8.67 12.85
C ARG A 92 12.67 -7.68 12.83
N ARG A 93 13.14 -7.29 11.63
CA ARG A 93 14.18 -6.24 11.48
C ARG A 93 13.71 -4.88 11.97
N HIS A 94 12.40 -4.62 11.97
CA HIS A 94 11.78 -3.41 12.51
C HIS A 94 11.31 -3.57 13.97
N GLY A 95 11.82 -4.57 14.71
CA GLY A 95 11.60 -4.71 16.15
C GLY A 95 10.27 -5.39 16.53
N VAL A 96 9.52 -5.95 15.57
CA VAL A 96 8.31 -6.73 15.89
C VAL A 96 8.71 -8.11 16.43
N THR A 97 8.23 -8.43 17.63
CA THR A 97 8.32 -9.80 18.16
C THR A 97 7.33 -10.68 17.41
N VAL A 98 7.83 -11.72 16.73
CA VAL A 98 6.99 -12.68 15.99
C VAL A 98 7.16 -14.07 16.56
N ARG A 99 6.07 -14.60 17.12
CA ARG A 99 5.98 -15.95 17.70
C ARG A 99 5.46 -16.94 16.64
N PRO A 100 6.05 -18.15 16.56
CA PRO A 100 5.66 -19.15 15.56
C PRO A 100 4.23 -19.67 15.81
N PRO A 101 3.64 -20.39 14.85
CA PRO A 101 2.39 -21.11 15.10
C PRO A 101 2.57 -22.08 16.26
N ASP A 102 1.56 -22.16 17.11
CA ASP A 102 1.56 -22.97 18.33
C ASP A 102 0.17 -23.57 18.53
N VAL A 103 0.09 -24.89 18.70
CA VAL A 103 -1.18 -25.61 18.81
C VAL A 103 -2.01 -25.16 20.02
N LEU A 104 -1.34 -24.74 21.11
CA LEU A 104 -1.99 -24.31 22.35
C LEU A 104 -2.44 -22.84 22.30
N HIS A 105 -1.96 -22.04 21.33
CA HIS A 105 -2.16 -20.59 21.35
C HIS A 105 -2.68 -20.01 20.04
N SER A 106 -2.24 -20.53 18.89
CA SER A 106 -2.63 -20.03 17.58
C SER A 106 -4.06 -20.41 17.23
N GLY A 107 -4.80 -19.49 16.62
CA GLY A 107 -5.96 -19.81 15.80
C GLY A 107 -5.57 -19.96 14.32
N TRP A 108 -6.56 -19.99 13.44
CA TRP A 108 -6.37 -20.01 12.00
C TRP A 108 -5.58 -18.80 11.51
N ASP A 109 -6.05 -17.60 11.86
CA ASP A 109 -5.43 -16.32 11.47
C ASP A 109 -4.31 -15.90 12.42
N CYS A 110 -3.42 -15.02 11.95
CA CYS A 110 -2.41 -14.40 12.79
C CYS A 110 -3.08 -13.41 13.76
N THR A 111 -2.66 -13.43 15.03
CA THR A 111 -3.24 -12.60 16.09
C THR A 111 -2.18 -11.73 16.75
N LEU A 112 -2.63 -10.74 17.52
CA LEU A 112 -1.77 -9.95 18.41
C LEU A 112 -1.84 -10.53 19.82
N GLU A 113 -0.69 -10.67 20.46
CA GLU A 113 -0.58 -11.03 21.86
C GLU A 113 0.00 -9.83 22.63
N ASP A 114 -0.70 -9.41 23.68
CA ASP A 114 -0.28 -8.27 24.49
C ASP A 114 1.07 -8.55 25.19
N LEU A 115 1.96 -7.56 25.14
CA LEU A 115 3.23 -7.52 25.86
C LEU A 115 3.38 -6.13 26.52
N PRO A 116 4.26 -5.98 27.52
CA PRO A 116 4.41 -4.71 28.26
C PRO A 116 4.77 -3.46 27.41
N HIS A 117 5.28 -3.64 26.19
CA HIS A 117 5.74 -2.54 25.35
C HIS A 117 5.00 -2.48 24.01
N ALA A 118 5.24 -3.45 23.14
CA ALA A 118 4.58 -3.57 21.84
C ALA A 118 4.06 -5.01 21.70
N PRO A 119 2.85 -5.21 21.16
CA PRO A 119 2.27 -6.54 21.03
C PRO A 119 3.15 -7.43 20.14
N ALA A 120 3.22 -8.71 20.48
CA ALA A 120 3.79 -9.71 19.60
C ALA A 120 2.78 -10.13 18.54
N VAL A 121 3.27 -10.53 17.37
CA VAL A 121 2.45 -11.22 16.38
C VAL A 121 2.58 -12.72 16.60
N ARG A 122 1.46 -13.38 16.91
CA ARG A 122 1.36 -14.84 16.86
C ARG A 122 0.99 -15.26 15.45
N LEU A 123 1.83 -16.08 14.83
CA LEU A 123 1.53 -16.63 13.51
C LEU A 123 0.34 -17.61 13.60
N GLY A 124 -0.60 -17.46 12.67
CA GLY A 124 -1.76 -18.32 12.55
C GLY A 124 -1.42 -19.69 11.95
N LEU A 125 -2.25 -20.68 12.25
CA LEU A 125 -2.15 -22.04 11.72
C LEU A 125 -2.28 -22.07 10.19
N ARG A 126 -2.87 -21.04 9.57
CA ARG A 126 -2.94 -20.88 8.10
C ARG A 126 -1.60 -20.83 7.38
N LEU A 127 -0.52 -20.55 8.11
CA LEU A 127 0.84 -20.51 7.55
C LEU A 127 1.55 -21.87 7.63
N VAL A 128 0.93 -22.87 8.26
CA VAL A 128 1.46 -24.24 8.31
C VAL A 128 1.13 -24.94 7.00
N ASN A 129 2.17 -25.26 6.22
CA ASN A 129 1.99 -25.93 4.93
C ASN A 129 1.26 -27.27 5.09
N GLY A 130 0.26 -27.51 4.26
CA GLY A 130 -0.57 -28.72 4.30
C GLY A 130 -1.69 -28.72 5.36
N LEU A 131 -1.78 -27.71 6.22
CA LEU A 131 -2.86 -27.62 7.21
C LEU A 131 -4.05 -26.83 6.66
N GLY A 132 -5.18 -27.51 6.45
CA GLY A 132 -6.43 -26.87 6.02
C GLY A 132 -7.18 -26.18 7.16
N LYS A 133 -7.97 -25.15 6.82
CA LYS A 133 -8.76 -24.37 7.80
C LYS A 133 -9.64 -25.23 8.70
N ALA A 134 -10.37 -26.19 8.13
CA ALA A 134 -11.23 -27.08 8.90
C ALA A 134 -10.46 -27.92 9.93
N ALA A 135 -9.19 -28.25 9.68
CA ALA A 135 -8.36 -28.95 10.66
C ALA A 135 -7.91 -28.01 11.79
N ALA A 136 -7.52 -26.77 11.46
CA ALA A 136 -7.20 -25.74 12.44
C ALA A 136 -8.39 -25.42 13.35
N GLU A 137 -9.60 -25.28 12.78
CA GLU A 137 -10.83 -25.02 13.54
C GLU A 137 -11.16 -26.18 14.51
N ARG A 138 -10.90 -27.44 14.13
CA ARG A 138 -11.04 -28.57 15.06
C ARG A 138 -10.03 -28.53 16.22
N ILE A 139 -8.80 -28.09 15.96
CA ILE A 139 -7.79 -27.88 17.01
C ILE A 139 -8.29 -26.81 17.99
N GLU A 140 -8.80 -25.69 17.48
CA GLU A 140 -9.35 -24.62 18.30
C GLU A 140 -10.55 -25.07 19.14
N ALA A 141 -11.48 -25.83 18.55
CA ALA A 141 -12.63 -26.37 19.25
C ALA A 141 -12.22 -27.34 20.37
N ALA A 142 -11.30 -28.27 20.09
CA ALA A 142 -10.80 -29.21 21.10
C ALA A 142 -10.10 -28.48 22.26
N ARG A 143 -9.29 -27.45 21.96
CA ARG A 143 -8.62 -26.63 22.97
C ARG A 143 -9.60 -25.85 23.85
N ALA A 144 -10.72 -25.40 23.29
CA ALA A 144 -11.76 -24.69 24.05
C ALA A 144 -12.48 -25.61 25.05
N GLU A 145 -12.58 -26.91 24.76
CA GLU A 145 -13.14 -27.90 25.68
C GLU A 145 -12.14 -28.28 26.79
N ARG A 146 -10.87 -28.52 26.44
CA ARG A 146 -9.78 -28.83 27.38
C ARG A 146 -8.44 -28.29 26.85
N PRO A 147 -7.81 -27.33 27.54
CA PRO A 147 -6.50 -26.80 27.18
C PRO A 147 -5.38 -27.85 27.21
#